data_AF-A0A835IFV8-F1
#
_entry.id   AF-A0A835IFV8-F1
#
_cell.length_a   1.000
_cell.length_b   1.000
_cell.length_c   1.000
_cell.angle_alpha   90.00
_cell.angle_beta   90.00
_cell.angle_gamma   90.00
#
_symmetry.space_group_name_H-M   'P 1'
#
loop_
_entity.id
_entity.type
_entity.pdbx_description
1 polymer ?
#
loop_
_entity_poly.entity_id
_entity_poly.type
_entity_poly.pdbx_seq_one_letter_code
_entity_poly.pdbx_strand_id
1 'polypeptide(L)'
;MESKLGCEPSANTYEIIVRMFCSEERVDMALQVWNQMKAKGILPSMHMFSSLINGLSWDNKLDEACAYFQEMLDSGVRPPSPLFGNLKQALLEAGKKELALSFGLKLDKIRKTRLVIE
;
A
#
# COMPACT_ATOMS: atom_id res chain seq x y z
N MET A 1 -14.51 -25.17 30.11
CA MET A 1 -13.70 -24.24 29.29
C MET A 1 -14.36 -24.17 27.93
N GLU A 2 -15.16 -23.13 27.68
CA GLU A 2 -15.76 -22.92 26.37
C GLU A 2 -14.64 -22.54 25.40
N SER A 3 -14.40 -23.39 24.41
CA SER A 3 -13.62 -23.04 23.23
C SER A 3 -14.35 -21.87 22.55
N LYS A 4 -13.79 -20.67 22.64
CA LYS A 4 -14.16 -19.59 21.74
C LYS A 4 -13.90 -20.14 20.33
N LEU A 5 -14.93 -20.59 19.61
CA LEU A 5 -14.84 -20.78 18.16
C LEU A 5 -14.68 -19.37 17.58
N GLY A 6 -13.46 -18.84 17.66
CA GLY A 6 -13.12 -17.57 17.06
C GLY A 6 -13.19 -17.74 15.56
N CYS A 7 -14.17 -17.13 14.90
CA CYS A 7 -14.09 -16.86 13.47
C CYS A 7 -12.96 -15.85 13.26
N GLU A 8 -11.74 -16.35 13.06
CA GLU A 8 -10.59 -15.50 12.75
C GLU A 8 -10.81 -14.79 11.40
N PRO A 9 -10.64 -13.46 11.33
CA PRO A 9 -10.76 -12.74 10.08
C PRO A 9 -9.78 -13.27 9.03
N SER A 10 -10.28 -13.50 7.82
CA SER A 10 -9.46 -13.87 6.67
C SER A 10 -8.71 -12.66 6.10
N ALA A 11 -7.73 -12.89 5.22
CA ALA A 11 -7.07 -11.81 4.47
C ALA A 11 -8.08 -10.93 3.72
N ASN A 12 -9.12 -11.53 3.14
CA ASN A 12 -10.18 -10.80 2.45
C ASN A 12 -11.01 -9.93 3.41
N THR A 13 -11.23 -10.39 4.64
CA THR A 13 -11.91 -9.61 5.68
C THR A 13 -11.09 -8.36 6.03
N TYR A 14 -9.79 -8.52 6.23
CA TYR A 14 -8.88 -7.38 6.46
C TYR A 14 -8.84 -6.42 5.26
N GLU A 15 -8.79 -6.93 4.03
CA GLU A 15 -8.82 -6.11 2.81
C GLU A 15 -10.06 -5.22 2.73
N ILE A 16 -11.24 -5.80 2.96
CA ILE A 16 -12.50 -5.06 2.94
C ILE A 16 -12.48 -3.93 3.98
N ILE A 17 -12.05 -4.23 5.21
CA ILE A 17 -12.05 -3.24 6.30
C ILE A 17 -11.05 -2.11 6.02
N VAL A 18 -9.82 -2.42 5.59
CA VAL A 18 -8.81 -1.40 5.25
C VAL A 18 -9.30 -0.51 4.13
N ARG A 19 -9.86 -1.10 3.06
CA ARG A 19 -10.38 -0.34 1.92
C ARG A 19 -11.55 0.55 2.32
N MET A 20 -12.47 0.06 3.15
CA MET A 20 -13.59 0.84 3.68
C MET A 20 -13.09 2.07 4.46
N PHE A 21 -12.19 1.88 5.43
CA PHE A 21 -11.66 3.00 6.20
C PHE A 21 -10.90 4.00 5.33
N CYS A 22 -10.13 3.55 4.34
CA CYS A 22 -9.47 4.46 3.40
C CYS A 22 -10.47 5.27 2.55
N SER A 23 -11.59 4.67 2.16
CA SER A 23 -12.63 5.37 1.37
C SER A 23 -13.45 6.38 2.19
N GLU A 24 -13.44 6.24 3.52
CA GLU A 24 -14.07 7.18 4.46
C GLU A 24 -13.07 8.20 5.01
N GLU A 25 -11.87 8.30 4.45
CA GLU A 25 -10.78 9.20 4.92
C GLU A 25 -10.32 8.90 6.36
N ARG A 26 -10.65 7.71 6.88
CA ARG A 26 -10.27 7.24 8.23
C ARG A 26 -8.99 6.41 8.18
N VAL A 27 -7.92 7.01 7.65
CA VAL A 27 -6.67 6.30 7.36
C VAL A 27 -5.97 5.81 8.63
N ASP A 28 -6.14 6.51 9.75
CA ASP A 28 -5.68 6.08 11.07
C ASP A 28 -6.26 4.71 11.49
N MET A 29 -7.56 4.50 11.27
CA MET A 29 -8.23 3.23 11.55
C MET A 29 -7.79 2.15 10.56
N ALA A 30 -7.60 2.50 9.29
CA ALA A 30 -7.06 1.59 8.29
C ALA A 30 -5.66 1.07 8.71
N LEU A 31 -4.80 1.95 9.24
CA LEU A 31 -3.47 1.59 9.75
C LEU A 31 -3.52 0.67 10.97
N GLN A 32 -4.47 0.87 11.89
CA GLN A 32 -4.65 -0.04 13.02
C GLN A 32 -4.99 -1.46 12.55
N VAL A 33 -5.93 -1.58 11.60
CA VAL A 33 -6.35 -2.86 11.02
C VAL A 33 -5.20 -3.51 10.23
N TRP A 34 -4.46 -2.70 9.47
CA TRP A 34 -3.25 -3.13 8.75
C TRP A 34 -2.20 -3.73 9.69
N ASN A 35 -1.90 -3.05 10.80
CA ASN A 35 -0.93 -3.51 11.78
C ASN A 35 -1.40 -4.80 12.48
N GLN A 36 -2.69 -4.91 12.80
CA GLN A 36 -3.25 -6.15 13.35
C GLN A 36 -3.12 -7.33 12.38
N MET A 37 -3.38 -7.09 11.08
CA MET A 37 -3.21 -8.11 10.04
C MET A 37 -1.75 -8.57 9.95
N LYS A 38 -0.79 -7.63 9.89
CA LYS A 38 0.65 -7.96 9.84
C LYS A 38 1.13 -8.68 11.10
N ALA A 39 0.63 -8.31 12.28
CA ALA A 39 0.95 -8.99 13.54
C ALA A 39 0.48 -10.46 13.56
N LYS A 40 -0.53 -10.82 12.76
CA LYS A 40 -0.98 -12.19 12.55
C LYS A 40 -0.24 -12.92 11.42
N GLY A 41 0.76 -12.30 10.81
CA GLY A 41 1.53 -12.88 9.70
C GLY A 41 0.76 -12.92 8.38
N ILE A 42 -0.36 -12.21 8.26
CA ILE A 42 -1.13 -12.14 7.02
C ILE A 42 -0.50 -11.09 6.11
N LEU A 43 -0.17 -11.49 4.87
CA LEU A 43 0.44 -10.61 3.88
C LEU A 43 -0.61 -9.70 3.23
N PRO A 44 -0.35 -8.39 3.11
CA PRO A 44 -1.25 -7.49 2.40
C PRO A 44 -1.32 -7.79 0.90
N SER A 45 -2.51 -7.62 0.32
CA SER A 45 -2.70 -7.71 -1.13
C SER A 45 -2.29 -6.42 -1.85
N MET A 46 -2.09 -6.50 -3.16
CA MET A 46 -1.86 -5.32 -4.02
C MET A 46 -2.96 -4.27 -3.90
N HIS A 47 -4.22 -4.70 -3.75
CA HIS A 47 -5.35 -3.80 -3.57
C HIS A 47 -5.31 -3.08 -2.22
N MET A 48 -4.93 -3.78 -1.15
CA MET A 48 -4.77 -3.18 0.18
C MET A 48 -3.69 -2.08 0.19
N PHE A 49 -2.50 -2.37 -0.37
CA PHE A 49 -1.46 -1.36 -0.54
C PHE A 49 -1.97 -0.15 -1.32
N SER A 50 -2.63 -0.38 -2.45
CA SER A 50 -3.14 0.67 -3.32
C SER A 50 -4.16 1.57 -2.61
N SER A 51 -5.05 0.99 -1.82
CA SER A 51 -6.03 1.74 -1.02
C SER A 51 -5.35 2.60 0.03
N LEU A 52 -4.40 2.04 0.79
CA LEU A 52 -3.71 2.76 1.86
C LEU A 52 -2.85 3.91 1.32
N ILE A 53 -2.10 3.68 0.25
CA ILE A 53 -1.23 4.69 -0.37
C ILE A 53 -2.05 5.85 -0.95
N ASN A 54 -3.17 5.57 -1.61
CA ASN A 54 -4.07 6.64 -2.09
C ASN A 54 -4.68 7.41 -0.93
N GLY A 55 -5.20 6.72 0.09
CA GLY A 55 -5.79 7.38 1.27
C GLY A 55 -4.78 8.30 1.98
N LEU A 56 -3.56 7.82 2.21
CA LEU A 56 -2.47 8.63 2.78
C LEU A 56 -2.08 9.81 1.89
N SER A 57 -2.10 9.64 0.56
CA SER A 57 -1.79 10.72 -0.37
C SER A 57 -2.86 11.81 -0.35
N TRP A 58 -4.14 11.44 -0.22
CA TRP A 58 -5.26 12.40 -0.11
C TRP A 58 -5.27 13.14 1.23
N ASP A 59 -4.88 12.46 2.32
CA ASP A 59 -4.72 13.05 3.66
C ASP A 59 -3.38 13.81 3.83
N ASN A 60 -2.68 14.11 2.73
CA ASN A 60 -1.38 14.79 2.69
C ASN A 60 -0.26 14.15 3.55
N LYS A 61 -0.41 12.87 3.91
CA LYS A 61 0.58 12.06 4.64
C LYS A 61 1.55 11.39 3.67
N LEU A 62 2.21 12.22 2.85
CA LEU A 62 3.03 11.74 1.73
C LEU A 62 4.24 10.90 2.17
N ASP A 63 4.81 11.16 3.34
CA ASP A 63 5.96 10.38 3.83
C ASP A 63 5.55 8.93 4.17
N GLU A 64 4.39 8.76 4.80
CA GLU A 64 3.81 7.43 5.05
C GLU A 64 3.41 6.75 3.73
N ALA A 65 2.79 7.49 2.80
CA ALA A 65 2.44 6.96 1.48
C ALA A 65 3.68 6.43 0.73
N CYS A 66 4.80 7.16 0.80
CA CYS A 66 6.08 6.74 0.23
C CYS A 66 6.64 5.50 0.93
N ALA A 67 6.55 5.41 2.26
CA ALA A 67 7.00 4.25 3.01
C ALA A 67 6.23 2.98 2.60
N TYR A 68 4.90 3.05 2.48
CA TYR A 68 4.09 1.93 2.02
C TYR A 68 4.30 1.60 0.54
N PHE A 69 4.52 2.60 -0.31
CA PHE A 69 4.87 2.35 -1.71
C PHE A 69 6.23 1.65 -1.80
N GLN A 70 7.21 2.04 -0.98
CA GLN A 70 8.50 1.36 -0.91
C GLN A 70 8.35 -0.09 -0.41
N GLU A 71 7.58 -0.32 0.66
CA GLU A 71 7.29 -1.67 1.17
C GLU A 71 6.63 -2.55 0.09
N MET A 72 5.69 -1.99 -0.69
CA MET A 72 5.04 -2.68 -1.80
C MET A 72 6.07 -3.16 -2.84
N LEU A 73 7.03 -2.29 -3.22
CA LEU A 73 8.09 -2.64 -4.17
C LEU A 73 9.06 -3.68 -3.60
N ASP A 74 9.46 -3.53 -2.35
CA ASP A 74 10.41 -4.43 -1.68
C ASP A 74 9.79 -5.82 -1.45
N SER A 75 8.46 -5.89 -1.31
CA SER A 75 7.69 -7.14 -1.25
C SER A 75 7.46 -7.77 -2.63
N GLY A 76 7.99 -7.19 -3.71
CA GLY A 76 7.78 -7.65 -5.09
C GLY A 76 6.35 -7.45 -5.61
N VAL A 77 5.52 -6.70 -4.88
CA VAL A 77 4.13 -6.43 -5.27
C VAL A 77 4.13 -5.31 -6.30
N ARG A 78 3.63 -5.60 -7.50
CA ARG A 78 3.61 -4.62 -8.59
C ARG A 78 2.49 -3.60 -8.37
N PRO A 79 2.78 -2.29 -8.33
CA PRO A 79 1.73 -1.30 -8.24
C PRO A 79 0.90 -1.27 -9.52
N PRO A 80 -0.43 -1.10 -9.41
CA PRO A 80 -1.27 -0.87 -10.57
C PRO A 80 -0.87 0.46 -11.23
N SER A 81 -1.01 0.53 -12.55
CA SER A 81 -0.51 1.67 -13.35
C SER A 81 -0.96 3.05 -12.82
N PRO A 82 -2.22 3.25 -12.39
CA PRO A 82 -2.66 4.55 -11.88
C PRO A 82 -2.01 4.97 -10.55
N LEU A 83 -1.65 4.01 -9.68
CA LEU A 83 -1.20 4.30 -8.33
C LEU A 83 0.07 5.15 -8.30
N PHE A 84 1.07 4.77 -9.09
CA PHE A 84 2.31 5.55 -9.17
C PHE A 84 2.07 6.92 -9.83
N GLY A 85 1.15 7.01 -10.80
CA GLY A 85 0.79 8.29 -11.41
C GLY A 85 0.25 9.29 -10.38
N ASN A 86 -0.69 8.84 -9.55
CA ASN A 86 -1.27 9.65 -8.47
C ASN A 86 -0.21 10.07 -7.44
N LEU A 87 0.58 9.11 -6.92
CA LEU A 87 1.62 9.39 -5.93
C LEU A 87 2.70 10.33 -6.50
N LYS A 88 3.12 10.12 -7.75
CA LYS A 88 4.08 10.99 -8.45
C LYS A 88 3.55 12.41 -8.52
N GLN A 89 2.30 12.60 -8.93
CA GLN A 89 1.70 13.93 -9.03
C GLN A 89 1.71 14.64 -7.67
N ALA A 90 1.25 13.97 -6.61
CA ALA A 90 1.22 14.52 -5.26
C ALA A 90 2.63 14.89 -4.75
N LEU A 91 3.65 14.06 -5.05
CA LEU A 91 5.04 14.37 -4.70
C LEU A 91 5.58 15.59 -5.44
N LEU A 92 5.24 15.77 -6.72
CA LEU A 92 5.67 16.94 -7.48
C LEU A 92 5.04 18.23 -6.94
N GLU A 93 3.75 18.18 -6.59
CA GLU A 93 3.02 19.29 -5.96
C GLU A 93 3.60 19.66 -4.60
N ALA A 94 4.04 18.67 -3.82
CA ALA A 94 4.74 18.88 -2.55
C ALA A 94 6.24 19.23 -2.69
N GLY A 95 6.74 19.41 -3.91
CA GLY A 95 8.15 19.74 -4.18
C GLY A 95 9.14 18.59 -3.96
N LYS A 96 8.67 17.37 -3.69
CA LYS A 96 9.46 16.15 -3.42
C LYS A 96 9.90 15.44 -4.72
N LYS A 97 10.52 16.19 -5.64
CA LYS A 97 10.84 15.72 -7.01
C LYS A 97 11.82 14.54 -7.04
N GLU A 98 12.81 14.56 -6.16
CA GLU A 98 13.85 13.53 -6.06
C GLU A 98 13.24 12.17 -5.68
N LEU A 99 12.28 12.16 -4.76
CA LEU A 99 11.55 10.95 -4.37
C LEU A 99 10.75 10.40 -5.55
N ALA A 100 10.02 11.25 -6.26
CA ALA A 100 9.25 10.86 -7.45
C ALA A 100 10.14 10.23 -8.54
N LEU A 101 11.32 10.80 -8.78
CA LEU A 101 12.32 10.24 -9.71
C LEU A 101 12.86 8.90 -9.22
N SER A 102 13.19 8.79 -7.93
CA SER A 102 13.74 7.57 -7.34
C SER A 102 12.78 6.38 -7.49
N PHE A 103 11.48 6.60 -7.26
CA PHE A 103 10.46 5.57 -7.45
C PHE A 103 10.26 5.20 -8.92
N GLY A 104 10.29 6.18 -9.82
CA GLY A 104 10.24 5.92 -11.26
C GLY A 104 11.37 5.00 -11.73
N LEU A 105 12.60 5.29 -11.28
CA LEU A 105 13.78 4.46 -11.59
C LEU A 105 13.66 3.05 -11.00
N LYS A 106 13.15 2.90 -9.77
CA LYS A 106 12.92 1.59 -9.15
C LYS A 106 11.89 0.78 -9.95
N LEU A 107 10.78 1.39 -10.36
CA LEU A 107 9.76 0.72 -11.18
C LEU A 107 10.30 0.29 -12.54
N ASP A 108 11.10 1.12 -13.19
CA ASP A 108 11.68 0.79 -14.49
C ASP A 108 12.66 -0.38 -14.39
N LYS A 109 13.44 -0.46 -13.30
CA LYS A 109 14.27 -1.64 -13.02
C LYS A 109 13.42 -2.89 -12.86
N ILE A 110 12.37 -2.86 -12.03
CA ILE A 110 11.47 -4.01 -11.80
C ILE A 110 10.80 -4.47 -13.11
N ARG A 111 10.38 -3.53 -13.96
CA ARG A 111 9.78 -3.83 -15.27
C ARG A 111 10.79 -4.49 -16.22
N LYS A 112 12.03 -4.02 -16.26
CA LYS A 112 13.09 -4.56 -17.11
C LYS A 112 13.54 -5.95 -16.66
N THR A 113 13.75 -6.19 -15.36
CA THR A 113 14.19 -7.50 -14.85
C THR A 113 13.23 -8.63 -15.24
N ARG A 114 11.93 -8.34 -15.34
CA ARG A 114 10.91 -9.32 -15.73
C ARG A 114 10.86 -9.62 -17.24
N LEU A 115 11.47 -8.77 -18.07
CA LEU A 115 11.54 -8.96 -19.53
C LEU A 115 12.76 -9.79 -19.96
N VAL A 116 13.69 -10.11 -19.05
CA VAL A 116 14.92 -10.87 -19.35
C VAL A 116 14.82 -12.34 -18.87
N ILE A 117 13.62 -12.91 -18.91
CA ILE A 117 13.45 -14.36 -18.76
C ILE A 117 13.24 -14.93 -20.16
N GLU A 118 14.35 -15.22 -20.86
CA GLU A 118 14.42 -16.14 -22.01
C GLU A 118 14.91 -17.51 -21.51
#